data_AF-D0RR25-F1
#
_entry.id   AF-D0RR25-F1
#
_cell.length_a   1.000
_cell.length_b   1.000
_cell.length_c   1.000
_cell.angle_alpha   90.00
_cell.angle_beta   90.00
_cell.angle_gamma   90.00
#
_symmetry.space_group_name_H-M   'P 1'
#
loop_
_entity.id
_entity.type
_entity.pdbx_description
1 polymer ?
#
loop_
_entity_poly.entity_id
_entity_poly.type
_entity_poly.pdbx_seq_one_letter_code
_entity_poly.pdbx_strand_id
1 'polypeptide(L)'
;MIIECKCKKYKFKIPDEEIIPPGRTLQCSICNEEWYQEFKTNLVSNQNLEENNQKDLLKEMNPTKNKSKLSNKKKPKEKEEKRSNLLILILIFFLLIFIIYKLAFHYKDLVISSNPSLINFYESLEIITEILKANIIFIKEATLKAIKNIQNKI
;
A
#
# COMPACT_ATOMS: atom_id res chain seq x y z
N MET A 1 24.79 16.42 9.82
CA MET A 1 24.27 17.51 8.91
C MET A 1 22.74 17.43 8.73
N ILE A 2 22.01 18.54 8.52
CA ILE A 2 20.57 18.52 8.14
C ILE A 2 20.43 18.74 6.64
N ILE A 3 19.68 17.87 5.96
CA ILE A 3 19.40 17.95 4.52
C ILE A 3 17.90 18.08 4.29
N GLU A 4 17.53 18.92 3.33
CA GLU A 4 16.15 19.15 2.93
C GLU A 4 15.82 18.36 1.67
N CYS A 5 14.64 17.74 1.65
CA CYS A 5 14.15 17.04 0.46
C CYS A 5 13.78 18.02 -0.66
N LYS A 6 13.93 17.60 -1.92
CA LYS A 6 13.45 18.34 -3.10
C LYS A 6 11.96 18.74 -3.03
N CYS A 7 11.12 17.94 -2.38
CA CYS A 7 9.71 18.26 -2.19
C CYS A 7 9.45 19.42 -1.19
N LYS A 8 10.48 19.97 -0.53
CA LYS A 8 10.45 21.09 0.44
C LYS A 8 9.54 20.89 1.67
N LYS A 9 9.06 19.67 1.89
CA LYS A 9 8.15 19.34 3.00
C LYS A 9 8.84 18.74 4.21
N TYR A 10 10.05 18.19 4.02
CA TYR A 10 10.72 17.37 5.03
C TYR A 10 12.22 17.65 5.08
N LYS A 11 12.76 17.62 6.30
CA LYS A 11 14.19 17.77 6.60
C LYS A 11 14.66 16.56 7.40
N PHE A 12 15.82 16.04 7.04
CA PHE A 12 16.41 14.84 7.64
C PHE A 12 17.73 15.18 8.30
N LYS A 13 17.96 14.67 9.52
CA LYS A 13 19.26 14.74 10.18
C LYS A 13 20.06 13.50 9.79
N ILE A 14 21.16 13.69 9.09
CA ILE A 14 22.10 12.62 8.74
C ILE A 14 23.20 12.57 9.81
N PRO A 15 23.49 11.38 10.37
CA PRO A 15 24.63 11.16 11.26
C PRO A 15 25.94 11.55 10.57
N ASP A 16 26.87 12.14 11.32
CA ASP A 16 28.10 12.66 10.72
C ASP A 16 29.03 11.54 10.22
N GLU A 17 28.86 10.33 10.74
CA GLU A 17 29.51 9.09 10.28
C GLU A 17 29.12 8.68 8.84
N GLU A 18 27.95 9.12 8.35
CA GLU A 18 27.45 8.80 7.01
C GLU A 18 27.83 9.85 5.95
N ILE A 19 28.57 10.89 6.33
CA ILE A 19 28.97 11.99 5.47
C ILE A 19 30.31 11.62 4.81
N ILE A 20 30.24 10.82 3.74
CA ILE A 20 31.41 10.36 2.99
C ILE A 20 31.56 11.21 1.70
N PRO A 21 32.66 11.97 1.52
CA PRO A 21 32.95 12.71 0.29
C PRO A 21 33.18 11.77 -0.91
N PRO A 22 32.90 12.21 -2.16
CA PRO A 22 32.51 13.56 -2.59
C PRO A 22 31.00 13.88 -2.41
N GLY A 23 30.21 12.88 -2.01
CA GLY A 23 28.76 12.94 -2.01
C GLY A 23 28.13 11.57 -2.26
N ARG A 24 26.79 11.49 -2.16
CA ARG A 24 26.02 10.30 -2.58
C ARG A 24 24.63 10.68 -3.08
N THR A 25 24.03 9.80 -3.85
CA THR A 25 22.60 9.91 -4.19
C THR A 25 21.76 9.55 -2.97
N LEU A 26 20.82 10.43 -2.61
CA LEU A 26 19.85 10.24 -1.56
C LEU A 26 18.48 9.99 -2.18
N GLN A 27 17.69 9.15 -1.52
CA GLN A 27 16.28 8.93 -1.84
C GLN A 27 15.42 9.34 -0.64
N CYS A 28 14.38 10.13 -0.89
CA CYS A 28 13.44 10.49 0.16
C CYS A 28 12.53 9.31 0.50
N SER A 29 12.50 8.88 1.76
CA SER A 29 11.62 7.80 2.24
C SER A 29 10.13 8.14 2.25
N ILE A 30 9.76 9.39 1.96
CA ILE A 30 8.36 9.88 2.02
C ILE A 30 7.78 10.14 0.63
N CYS A 31 8.57 10.72 -0.29
CA CYS A 31 8.11 11.05 -1.64
C CYS A 31 8.87 10.33 -2.76
N ASN A 32 9.82 9.47 -2.41
CA ASN A 32 10.63 8.64 -3.32
C ASN A 32 11.43 9.42 -4.37
N GLU A 33 11.61 10.73 -4.18
CA GLU A 33 12.46 11.54 -5.05
C GLU A 33 13.93 11.29 -4.77
N GLU A 34 14.73 11.26 -5.84
CA GLU A 34 16.17 11.05 -5.78
C GLU A 34 16.96 12.31 -6.16
N TRP A 35 18.06 12.55 -5.46
CA TRP A 35 18.99 13.64 -5.78
C TRP A 35 20.41 13.35 -5.30
N TYR A 36 21.39 13.94 -5.98
CA TYR A 36 22.78 13.87 -5.57
C TYR A 36 23.08 14.95 -4.53
N GLN A 37 23.64 14.55 -3.39
CA GLN A 37 24.07 15.44 -2.32
C GLN A 37 25.59 15.42 -2.22
N GLU A 38 26.22 16.56 -2.48
CA GLU A 38 27.65 16.74 -2.29
C GLU A 38 27.99 16.94 -0.80
N PHE A 39 29.09 16.32 -0.37
CA PHE A 39 29.67 16.47 0.96
C PHE A 39 31.10 16.98 0.82
N LYS A 40 31.36 18.22 1.23
CA LYS A 40 32.70 18.82 1.18
C LYS A 40 33.47 18.50 2.47
N THR A 41 34.67 17.94 2.36
CA THR A 41 35.63 17.87 3.45
C THR A 41 36.21 19.26 3.72
N ASN A 42 35.82 19.88 4.83
CA ASN A 42 36.64 20.95 5.40
C ASN A 42 37.72 20.28 6.26
N LEU A 43 38.91 20.10 5.69
CA LEU A 43 40.11 19.78 6.47
C LEU A 43 40.71 21.09 7.01
N VAL A 44 40.93 21.11 8.33
CA VAL A 44 41.68 22.10 9.16
C VAL A 44 40.87 23.40 9.46
N SER A 45 40.73 23.92 10.69
CA SER A 45 41.50 23.88 11.94
C SER A 45 40.62 24.18 13.16
N ASN A 46 40.99 23.63 14.32
CA ASN A 46 40.56 24.10 15.65
C ASN A 46 40.71 25.62 15.80
N GLN A 47 39.60 26.34 15.97
CA GLN A 47 39.55 27.55 16.78
C GLN A 47 38.18 27.62 17.49
N ASN A 48 38.26 27.70 18.82
CA ASN A 48 37.17 27.94 19.75
C ASN A 48 36.29 29.12 19.30
N LEU A 49 34.96 28.96 19.33
CA LEU A 49 34.00 30.00 19.72
C LEU A 49 32.57 29.44 19.75
N GLU A 50 31.93 29.64 20.90
CA GLU A 50 30.47 29.60 21.16
C GLU A 50 29.79 28.26 21.48
N GLU A 51 30.35 27.53 22.45
CA GLU A 51 29.53 26.73 23.38
C GLU A 51 28.68 27.66 24.27
N ASN A 52 27.50 28.11 23.84
CA ASN A 52 26.46 28.57 24.79
C ASN A 52 25.02 28.64 24.22
N ASN A 53 24.79 28.49 22.91
CA ASN A 53 23.45 28.64 22.32
C ASN A 53 22.77 27.33 21.88
N GLN A 54 23.40 26.16 22.08
CA GLN A 54 22.88 24.89 21.54
C GLN A 54 22.13 24.00 22.55
N LYS A 55 22.13 24.36 23.84
CA LYS A 55 21.37 23.63 24.88
C LYS A 55 19.88 23.98 24.91
N ASP A 56 19.46 25.10 24.30
CA ASP A 56 18.07 25.58 24.36
C ASP A 56 17.16 25.09 23.21
N LEU A 57 17.70 24.54 22.12
CA LEU A 57 16.88 24.01 21.01
C LEU A 57 16.54 22.51 21.15
N LEU A 58 17.21 21.79 22.08
CA LEU A 58 16.99 20.36 22.33
C LEU A 58 15.87 20.08 23.36
N LYS A 59 15.34 21.09 24.03
CA LYS A 59 14.25 20.93 25.02
C LYS A 59 12.84 21.06 24.45
N GLU A 60 12.67 21.41 23.18
CA GLU A 60 11.34 21.68 22.61
C GLU A 60 10.72 20.53 21.78
N MET A 61 11.30 19.32 21.84
CA MET A 61 10.75 18.14 21.14
C MET A 61 10.60 16.91 22.04
N ASN A 62 10.15 17.10 23.28
CA ASN A 62 9.55 16.02 24.06
C ASN A 62 8.03 16.04 23.84
N PRO A 63 7.41 15.02 23.22
CA PRO A 63 5.99 15.06 22.82
C PRO A 63 5.00 14.93 23.98
N THR A 64 5.44 14.97 25.24
CA THR A 64 4.60 14.59 26.40
C THR A 64 4.17 15.75 27.31
N LYS A 65 4.52 17.00 27.02
CA LYS A 65 4.08 18.15 27.84
C LYS A 65 3.72 19.37 27.01
N ASN A 66 2.49 19.42 26.49
CA ASN A 66 1.84 20.68 26.11
C ASN A 66 0.32 20.56 26.26
N LYS A 67 -0.14 20.56 27.51
CA LYS A 67 -1.46 21.13 27.85
C LYS A 67 -1.23 22.60 28.19
N SER A 68 -2.06 23.46 27.61
CA SER A 68 -2.12 24.93 27.77
C SER A 68 -1.11 25.75 26.96
N LYS A 69 -1.52 26.16 25.76
CA LYS A 69 -1.84 27.56 25.47
C LYS A 69 -2.39 27.68 24.05
N LEU A 70 -3.64 28.12 24.01
CA LEU A 70 -4.44 28.36 22.83
C LEU A 70 -3.87 29.60 22.10
N SER A 71 -3.35 29.42 20.88
CA SER A 71 -3.35 30.49 19.88
C SER A 71 -3.64 29.91 18.50
N ASN A 72 -4.67 30.48 17.88
CA ASN A 72 -5.23 30.25 16.55
C ASN A 72 -4.38 29.44 15.56
N LYS A 73 -4.41 28.11 15.68
CA LYS A 73 -4.05 27.21 14.59
C LYS A 73 -5.29 27.01 13.74
N LYS A 74 -5.27 27.49 12.49
CA LYS A 74 -6.20 27.06 11.43
C LYS A 74 -6.39 25.54 11.58
N LYS A 75 -7.64 25.09 11.70
CA LYS A 75 -7.98 23.67 11.80
C LYS A 75 -7.12 22.91 10.78
N PRO A 76 -6.37 21.87 11.18
CA PRO A 76 -5.72 21.01 10.21
C PRO A 76 -6.81 20.56 9.24
N LYS A 77 -6.62 20.80 7.93
CA LYS A 77 -7.49 20.21 6.92
C LYS A 77 -7.49 18.72 7.20
N GLU A 78 -8.65 18.23 7.59
CA GLU A 78 -8.95 16.82 7.73
C GLU A 78 -8.39 16.15 6.47
N LYS A 79 -7.37 15.30 6.62
CA LYS A 79 -6.90 14.50 5.49
C LYS A 79 -8.09 13.61 5.16
N GLU A 80 -8.82 13.97 4.10
CA GLU A 80 -9.82 13.08 3.53
C GLU A 80 -9.14 11.72 3.32
N GLU A 81 -9.52 10.77 4.16
CA GLU A 81 -9.10 9.40 4.03
C GLU A 81 -9.66 8.92 2.70
N LYS A 82 -8.80 8.83 1.68
CA LYS A 82 -9.19 8.29 0.37
C LYS A 82 -9.61 6.84 0.61
N ARG A 83 -10.91 6.61 0.77
CA ARG A 83 -11.49 5.27 0.80
C ARG A 83 -11.09 4.60 -0.51
N SER A 84 -10.24 3.58 -0.41
CA SER A 84 -9.79 2.85 -1.59
C SER A 84 -10.95 2.02 -2.12
N ASN A 85 -11.53 2.44 -3.24
CA ASN A 85 -12.60 1.71 -3.94
C ASN A 85 -12.11 0.40 -4.59
N LEU A 86 -10.92 -0.07 -4.25
CA LEU A 86 -10.28 -1.26 -4.82
C LEU A 86 -11.10 -2.53 -4.55
N LEU A 87 -11.68 -2.68 -3.36
CA LEU A 87 -12.56 -3.82 -3.06
C LEU A 87 -13.82 -3.81 -3.93
N ILE A 88 -14.43 -2.63 -4.11
CA ILE A 88 -15.62 -2.47 -4.95
C ILE A 88 -15.29 -2.78 -6.41
N LEU A 89 -14.15 -2.29 -6.90
CA LEU A 89 -13.67 -2.57 -8.25
C LEU A 89 -13.46 -4.07 -8.49
N ILE A 90 -12.85 -4.77 -7.53
CA ILE A 90 -12.65 -6.22 -7.58
C ILE A 90 -13.99 -6.96 -7.62
N LEU A 91 -14.95 -6.56 -6.78
CA LEU A 91 -16.28 -7.17 -6.77
C LEU A 91 -17.01 -6.98 -8.11
N ILE A 92 -16.95 -5.78 -8.69
CA ILE A 92 -17.52 -5.49 -10.01
C ILE A 92 -16.86 -6.36 -11.09
N PHE A 93 -15.54 -6.52 -11.02
CA PHE A 93 -14.79 -7.35 -11.97
C PHE A 93 -15.25 -8.82 -11.93
N PHE A 94 -15.40 -9.40 -10.74
CA PHE A 94 -15.92 -10.76 -10.59
C PHE A 94 -17.37 -10.91 -11.09
N LEU A 95 -18.21 -9.91 -10.83
CA LEU A 95 -19.59 -9.89 -11.30
C LEU A 95 -19.65 -9.87 -12.84
N LEU A 96 -18.78 -9.07 -13.47
CA LEU A 96 -18.66 -9.00 -14.92
C LEU A 96 -18.20 -10.33 -15.52
N ILE A 97 -17.22 -11.01 -14.91
CA ILE A 97 -16.81 -12.37 -15.32
C ILE A 97 -18.00 -13.34 -15.26
N PHE A 98 -18.79 -13.29 -14.19
CA PHE A 98 -19.94 -14.17 -14.04
C PHE A 98 -21.00 -13.94 -15.13
N ILE A 99 -21.26 -12.67 -15.48
CA ILE A 99 -22.18 -12.31 -16.57
C ILE A 99 -21.66 -12.86 -17.90
N ILE A 100 -20.37 -12.63 -18.22
CA ILE A 100 -19.75 -13.11 -19.47
C ILE A 100 -19.84 -14.63 -19.54
N TYR A 101 -19.52 -15.32 -18.46
CA TYR A 101 -19.62 -16.78 -18.38
C TYR A 101 -21.03 -17.27 -18.69
N LYS A 102 -22.06 -16.65 -18.08
CA LYS A 102 -23.46 -17.00 -18.34
C LYS A 102 -23.86 -16.75 -19.79
N LEU A 103 -23.42 -15.62 -20.35
CA LEU A 103 -23.68 -15.27 -21.75
C LEU A 103 -23.03 -16.26 -22.71
N ALA A 104 -21.78 -16.64 -22.44
CA ALA A 104 -21.03 -17.60 -23.23
C ALA A 104 -21.77 -18.94 -23.32
N PHE A 105 -22.28 -19.47 -22.20
CA PHE A 105 -23.05 -20.71 -22.18
C PHE A 105 -24.43 -20.57 -22.82
N HIS A 106 -25.14 -19.46 -22.60
CA HIS A 106 -26.46 -19.23 -23.20
C HIS A 106 -26.42 -19.24 -24.73
N TYR A 107 -25.35 -18.69 -25.32
CA TYR A 107 -25.17 -18.62 -26.77
C TYR A 107 -24.20 -19.68 -27.32
N LYS A 108 -23.92 -20.75 -26.57
CA LYS A 108 -22.96 -21.82 -26.94
C LYS A 108 -23.17 -22.31 -28.38
N ASP A 109 -24.40 -22.73 -28.71
CA ASP A 109 -24.68 -23.34 -30.02
C ASP A 109 -24.53 -22.34 -31.18
N LEU A 110 -24.92 -21.08 -30.95
CA LEU A 110 -24.76 -20.00 -31.94
C LEU A 110 -23.27 -19.69 -32.19
N VAL A 111 -22.46 -19.67 -31.14
CA VAL A 111 -21.02 -19.42 -31.23
C VAL A 111 -20.31 -20.59 -31.89
N ILE A 112 -20.64 -21.84 -31.53
CA ILE A 112 -20.01 -23.04 -32.12
C ILE A 112 -20.39 -23.19 -33.60
N SER A 113 -21.65 -22.94 -33.97
CA SER A 113 -22.08 -23.00 -35.37
C SER A 113 -21.39 -21.95 -36.25
N SER A 114 -21.11 -20.77 -35.70
CA SER A 114 -20.40 -19.70 -36.41
C SER A 114 -18.87 -19.86 -36.38
N ASN A 115 -18.33 -20.47 -35.32
CA ASN A 115 -16.90 -20.67 -35.09
C ASN A 115 -16.63 -22.07 -34.52
N PRO A 116 -16.57 -23.12 -35.38
CA PRO A 116 -16.38 -24.50 -34.93
C PRO A 116 -15.08 -24.75 -34.15
N SER A 117 -14.05 -23.91 -34.34
CA SER A 117 -12.78 -23.99 -33.61
C SER A 117 -12.93 -23.80 -32.09
N LEU A 118 -14.05 -23.23 -31.63
CA LEU A 118 -14.34 -23.02 -30.22
C LEU A 118 -14.96 -24.24 -29.53
N ILE A 119 -15.21 -25.34 -30.23
CA ILE A 119 -15.81 -26.54 -29.63
C ILE A 119 -15.00 -27.06 -28.44
N ASN A 120 -13.68 -27.20 -28.61
CA ASN A 120 -12.76 -27.64 -27.55
C ASN A 120 -12.73 -26.67 -26.36
N PHE A 121 -12.93 -25.37 -26.61
CA PHE A 121 -12.99 -24.36 -25.55
C PHE A 121 -14.24 -24.55 -24.69
N TYR A 122 -15.41 -24.76 -25.31
CA TYR A 122 -16.65 -25.01 -24.59
C TYR A 122 -16.66 -26.36 -23.85
N GLU A 123 -16.07 -27.41 -24.44
CA GLU A 123 -15.87 -28.69 -23.75
C GLU A 123 -14.97 -28.53 -22.52
N SER A 124 -13.88 -27.78 -22.66
CA SER A 124 -12.99 -27.48 -21.53
C SER A 124 -13.71 -26.68 -20.44
N LEU A 125 -14.52 -25.68 -20.82
CA LEU A 125 -15.34 -24.93 -19.88
C LEU A 125 -16.33 -25.83 -19.13
N GLU A 126 -16.94 -26.79 -19.81
CA GLU A 126 -17.89 -27.74 -19.21
C GLU A 126 -17.20 -28.63 -18.18
N ILE A 127 -16.01 -29.15 -18.50
CA ILE A 127 -15.18 -29.93 -17.56
C ILE A 127 -14.82 -29.08 -16.33
N ILE A 128 -14.35 -27.84 -16.52
CA ILE A 128 -14.03 -26.92 -15.42
C ILE A 128 -15.27 -26.68 -14.55
N THR A 129 -16.44 -26.54 -15.18
CA THR A 129 -17.72 -26.32 -14.48
C THR A 129 -18.09 -27.50 -13.60
N GLU A 130 -17.92 -28.74 -14.09
CA GLU A 130 -18.18 -29.94 -13.31
C GLU A 130 -17.21 -30.08 -12.12
N ILE A 131 -15.92 -29.78 -12.33
CA ILE A 131 -14.94 -29.74 -11.24
C ILE A 131 -15.34 -28.70 -10.18
N LEU A 132 -15.72 -27.50 -10.60
CA LEU A 132 -16.18 -26.46 -9.67
C LEU A 132 -17.42 -26.89 -8.89
N LYS A 133 -18.42 -27.48 -9.55
CA LYS A 133 -19.63 -28.00 -8.90
C LYS A 133 -19.28 -29.04 -7.83
N ALA A 134 -18.43 -30.02 -8.16
CA ALA A 134 -18.01 -31.06 -7.23
C ALA A 134 -17.32 -30.46 -5.98
N ASN A 135 -16.42 -29.48 -6.18
CA ASN A 135 -15.75 -28.79 -5.08
C ASN A 135 -16.72 -27.96 -4.22
N ILE A 136 -17.69 -27.27 -4.84
CA ILE A 136 -18.72 -26.51 -4.11
C ILE A 136 -19.57 -27.45 -3.25
N ILE A 137 -19.97 -28.61 -3.79
CA ILE A 137 -20.74 -29.62 -3.05
C ILE A 137 -19.94 -30.11 -1.84
N PHE A 138 -18.67 -30.47 -2.05
CA PHE A 138 -17.79 -30.91 -0.97
C PHE A 138 -17.67 -29.85 0.15
N ILE A 139 -17.43 -28.59 -0.21
CA ILE A 139 -17.32 -27.48 0.76
C ILE A 139 -18.66 -27.28 1.49
N LYS A 140 -19.78 -27.37 0.78
CA LYS A 140 -21.13 -27.28 1.38
C LYS A 140 -21.36 -28.39 2.41
N GLU A 141 -20.96 -29.62 2.12
CA GLU A 141 -21.08 -30.73 3.06
C GLU A 141 -20.15 -30.56 4.27
N ALA A 142 -18.90 -30.16 4.04
CA ALA A 142 -17.92 -29.89 5.10
C ALA A 142 -18.40 -28.78 6.05
N THR A 143 -18.92 -27.68 5.51
CA THR A 143 -19.48 -26.57 6.30
C THR A 143 -20.72 -26.99 7.08
N LEU A 144 -21.66 -27.73 6.47
CA LEU A 144 -22.82 -28.27 7.17
C LEU A 144 -22.43 -29.20 8.31
N LYS A 145 -21.44 -30.08 8.10
CA LYS A 145 -20.92 -30.98 9.13
C LYS A 145 -20.26 -30.19 10.27
N ALA A 146 -19.49 -29.16 9.96
CA ALA A 146 -18.87 -28.28 10.95
C ALA A 146 -19.91 -27.54 11.79
N ILE A 147 -20.97 -27.00 11.16
CA ILE A 147 -22.08 -26.33 11.85
C ILE A 147 -22.79 -27.29 12.81
N LYS A 148 -23.12 -28.51 12.37
CA LYS A 148 -23.75 -29.54 13.22
C LYS A 148 -22.87 -29.91 14.43
N ASN A 149 -21.56 -30.05 14.23
CA ASN A 149 -20.63 -30.35 15.31
C ASN A 149 -20.54 -29.24 16.36
N ILE A 150 -20.69 -27.97 15.95
CA ILE A 150 -20.74 -26.83 16.88
C ILE A 150 -22.06 -26.85 17.67
N GLN A 151 -23.19 -27.08 16.99
CA GLN A 151 -24.50 -27.16 17.64
C GLN A 151 -24.59 -28.29 18.65
N ASN A 152 -23.98 -29.44 18.40
CA ASN A 152 -23.99 -30.58 19.33
C ASN A 152 -23.05 -30.41 20.54
N LYS A 153 -22.22 -29.35 20.57
CA LYS A 153 -21.30 -29.04 21.68
C LYS A 153 -21.82 -27.97 22.64
N ILE A 154 -22.93 -27.31 22.29
CA ILE A 154 -23.62 -26.30 23.11
C ILE A 154 -24.81 -26.99 23.77
#